data_AF-A0A7V2VHA3-F1
#
_entry.id   AF-A0A7V2VHA3-F1
#
_cell.length_a   1.000
_cell.length_b   1.000
_cell.length_c   1.000
_cell.angle_alpha   90.00
_cell.angle_beta   90.00
_cell.angle_gamma   90.00
#
_symmetry.space_group_name_H-M   'P 1'
#
loop_
_entity.id
_entity.type
_entity.pdbx_description
1 polymer ?
#
loop_
_entity_poly.entity_id
_entity_poly.type
_entity_poly.pdbx_seq_one_letter_code
_entity_poly.pdbx_strand_id
1 'polypeptide(L)'
;MKRSQRSISSILRFALVTGVALLLPVASARADIGPKPSMEFSFEYEIEPVPIVGGQLIECEDAACETGKPLETVGPQDFACTENECSSLAYGYAPYHKLIIEFEDQTRESNIFTKQASEASFSVTVSETGLEVEEVRGGAGSCCSGLLFTLVIETLVASAYLSLFRLPRAMLGWVPLSSLLSLPVVWLVFPQLPLSAGLTVALSETFAVLFETGLIYLVARRLLPLKHVAALSLLMNGVSFLFGLALATLRVL
;
A
#
# COMPACT_ATOMS: atom_id res chain seq x y z
N MET A 1 38.83 3.94 36.89
CA MET A 1 38.61 3.69 35.44
C MET A 1 37.18 3.30 35.01
N LYS A 2 36.19 3.08 35.90
CA LYS A 2 34.80 2.68 35.51
C LYS A 2 33.85 3.83 35.10
N ARG A 3 34.18 5.10 35.40
CA ARG A 3 33.27 6.25 35.18
C ARG A 3 33.30 6.78 33.74
N SER A 4 34.44 6.69 33.06
CA SER A 4 34.62 7.16 31.68
C SER A 4 33.87 6.27 30.66
N GLN A 5 33.86 4.96 30.87
CA GLN A 5 33.26 4.00 29.93
C GLN A 5 31.73 4.06 29.88
N ARG A 6 31.06 4.46 30.98
CA ARG A 6 29.60 4.69 31.01
C ARG A 6 29.22 5.96 30.25
N SER A 7 30.01 7.03 30.34
CA SER A 7 29.74 8.30 29.66
C SER A 7 29.80 8.16 28.13
N ILE A 8 30.81 7.44 27.62
CA ILE A 8 30.99 7.20 26.19
C ILE A 8 29.82 6.36 25.62
N SER A 9 29.29 5.39 26.38
CA SER A 9 28.11 4.61 25.97
C SER A 9 26.84 5.46 25.90
N SER A 10 26.67 6.45 26.77
CA SER A 10 25.51 7.34 26.78
C SER A 10 25.56 8.33 25.62
N ILE A 11 26.75 8.87 25.33
CA ILE A 11 26.99 9.80 24.22
C ILE A 11 26.77 9.09 22.88
N LEU A 12 27.25 7.84 22.73
CA LEU A 12 26.98 7.05 21.51
C LEU A 12 25.51 6.70 21.32
N ARG A 13 24.77 6.41 22.41
CA ARG A 13 23.32 6.15 22.35
C ARG A 13 22.55 7.41 21.98
N PHE A 14 22.93 8.55 22.54
CA PHE A 14 22.32 9.83 22.21
C PHE A 14 22.63 10.20 20.76
N ALA A 15 23.88 10.08 20.31
CA ALA A 15 24.27 10.31 18.92
C ALA A 15 23.60 9.35 17.93
N LEU A 16 23.33 8.09 18.33
CA LEU A 16 22.57 7.14 17.51
C LEU A 16 21.08 7.52 17.44
N VAL A 17 20.46 7.91 18.56
CA VAL A 17 19.04 8.33 18.58
C VAL A 17 18.85 9.65 17.84
N THR A 18 19.73 10.63 18.04
CA THR A 18 19.72 11.91 17.33
C THR A 18 20.10 11.73 15.85
N GLY A 19 21.04 10.84 15.54
CA GLY A 19 21.41 10.49 14.17
C GLY A 19 20.28 9.78 13.42
N VAL A 20 19.57 8.85 14.07
CA VAL A 20 18.36 8.23 13.51
C VAL A 20 17.25 9.26 13.35
N ALA A 21 17.06 10.18 14.30
CA ALA A 21 16.08 11.26 14.20
C ALA A 21 16.41 12.31 13.11
N LEU A 22 17.70 12.47 12.76
CA LEU A 22 18.17 13.31 11.66
C LEU A 22 18.18 12.59 10.30
N LEU A 23 18.12 11.26 10.30
CA LEU A 23 17.92 10.41 9.12
C LEU A 23 16.44 10.10 8.88
N LEU A 24 15.56 10.37 9.85
CA LEU A 24 14.14 10.52 9.57
C LEU A 24 14.06 11.64 8.54
N PRO A 25 13.47 11.40 7.36
CA PRO A 25 13.22 12.50 6.45
C PRO A 25 12.45 13.51 7.28
N VAL A 26 13.01 14.72 7.41
CA VAL A 26 12.16 15.89 7.61
C VAL A 26 11.29 15.83 6.38
N ALA A 27 10.15 15.16 6.52
CA ALA A 27 9.09 15.13 5.55
C ALA A 27 8.76 16.61 5.42
N SER A 28 9.45 17.24 4.46
CA SER A 28 8.86 18.34 3.73
C SER A 28 7.48 17.80 3.45
N ALA A 29 6.47 18.37 4.08
CA ALA A 29 5.09 18.11 3.78
C ALA A 29 4.95 18.43 2.29
N ARG A 30 5.23 17.44 1.45
CA ARG A 30 5.03 17.44 0.02
C ARG A 30 3.70 16.75 -0.10
N ALA A 31 2.65 17.56 0.00
CA ALA A 31 1.27 17.13 -0.16
C ALA A 31 1.00 16.53 -1.55
N ASP A 32 1.97 16.57 -2.48
CA ASP A 32 1.82 16.10 -3.87
C ASP A 32 2.76 14.93 -4.24
N ILE A 33 3.34 14.22 -3.27
CA ILE A 33 4.05 12.95 -3.54
C ILE A 33 3.28 11.80 -2.87
N GLY A 34 2.23 11.37 -3.55
CA GLY A 34 1.48 10.15 -3.29
C GLY A 34 0.90 9.64 -4.61
N PRO A 35 0.51 8.36 -4.70
CA PRO A 35 -0.16 7.87 -5.89
C PRO A 35 -1.45 8.68 -6.03
N LYS A 36 -1.65 9.26 -7.23
CA LYS A 36 -2.88 9.99 -7.52
C LYS A 36 -4.04 9.02 -7.38
N PRO A 37 -5.12 9.39 -6.67
CA PRO A 37 -6.24 8.51 -6.53
C PRO A 37 -6.78 8.12 -7.91
N SER A 38 -7.25 6.88 -8.02
CA SER A 38 -7.81 6.32 -9.24
C SER A 38 -9.09 5.57 -8.96
N MET A 39 -9.89 5.39 -10.02
CA MET A 39 -11.04 4.49 -10.03
C MET A 39 -10.98 3.59 -11.26
N GLU A 40 -11.25 2.31 -11.08
CA GLU A 40 -11.43 1.33 -12.16
C GLU A 40 -12.86 0.79 -12.12
N PHE A 41 -13.49 0.69 -13.29
CA PHE A 41 -14.88 0.29 -13.45
C PHE A 41 -14.97 -0.92 -14.38
N SER A 42 -15.46 -2.03 -13.83
CA SER A 42 -15.76 -3.26 -14.59
C SER A 42 -17.26 -3.40 -14.77
N PHE A 43 -17.70 -3.74 -15.98
CA PHE A 43 -19.12 -3.76 -16.35
C PHE A 43 -19.67 -5.18 -16.39
N GLU A 44 -20.79 -5.40 -15.69
CA GLU A 44 -21.53 -6.66 -15.64
C GLU A 44 -22.93 -6.43 -16.24
N TYR A 45 -23.31 -7.23 -17.24
CA TYR A 45 -24.55 -6.99 -18.00
C TYR A 45 -25.67 -7.94 -17.54
N GLU A 46 -26.80 -7.39 -17.13
CA GLU A 46 -28.06 -8.14 -16.96
C GLU A 46 -28.83 -8.30 -18.28
N ILE A 47 -28.40 -7.55 -19.30
CA ILE A 47 -28.94 -7.52 -20.66
C ILE A 47 -27.94 -8.14 -21.65
N GLU A 48 -28.28 -8.16 -22.94
CA GLU A 48 -27.31 -8.50 -23.98
C GLU A 48 -26.16 -7.48 -23.96
N PRO A 49 -24.88 -7.90 -23.96
CA PRO A 49 -23.75 -6.98 -23.87
C PRO A 49 -23.73 -5.97 -25.01
N VAL A 50 -23.62 -4.68 -24.67
CA VAL A 50 -23.54 -3.57 -25.63
C VAL A 50 -22.21 -2.85 -25.45
N PRO A 51 -21.46 -2.54 -26.52
CA PRO A 51 -20.17 -1.85 -26.40
C PRO A 51 -20.31 -0.44 -25.85
N ILE A 52 -19.32 -0.04 -25.03
CA ILE A 52 -19.14 1.34 -24.57
C ILE A 52 -18.45 2.15 -25.67
N VAL A 53 -19.04 3.31 -26.00
CA VAL A 53 -18.51 4.26 -26.98
C VAL A 53 -17.83 5.46 -26.30
N GLY A 54 -18.25 5.78 -25.09
CA GLY A 54 -17.67 6.86 -24.30
C GLY A 54 -18.32 6.99 -22.93
N GLY A 55 -17.93 8.02 -22.18
CA GLY A 55 -18.56 8.33 -20.91
C GLY A 55 -17.91 9.51 -20.19
N GLN A 56 -18.53 9.86 -19.07
CA GLN A 56 -18.08 10.93 -18.18
C GLN A 56 -18.22 10.46 -16.72
N LEU A 57 -17.22 10.82 -15.91
CA LEU A 57 -17.32 10.78 -14.46
C LEU A 57 -17.74 12.17 -13.99
N ILE A 58 -18.90 12.27 -13.36
CA ILE A 58 -19.42 13.50 -12.77
C ILE A 58 -19.00 13.55 -11.30
N GLU A 59 -18.43 14.67 -10.90
CA GLU A 59 -18.00 14.98 -9.54
C GLU A 59 -19.00 15.94 -8.86
N CYS A 60 -19.34 15.65 -7.60
CA CYS A 60 -20.33 16.39 -6.84
C CYS A 60 -19.94 16.60 -5.37
N GLU A 61 -20.27 17.78 -4.84
CA GLU A 61 -20.01 18.18 -3.45
C GLU A 61 -21.13 17.77 -2.49
N ASP A 62 -22.29 17.40 -3.03
CA ASP A 62 -23.48 17.03 -2.29
C ASP A 62 -24.03 15.67 -2.73
N ALA A 63 -24.76 15.01 -1.83
CA ALA A 63 -25.29 13.67 -2.03
C ALA A 63 -26.44 13.59 -3.05
N ALA A 64 -27.01 14.72 -3.47
CA ALA A 64 -28.04 14.77 -4.51
C ALA A 64 -27.45 15.00 -5.91
N CYS A 65 -26.18 15.44 -5.98
CA CYS A 65 -25.41 15.67 -7.21
C CYS A 65 -26.16 16.53 -8.26
N GLU A 66 -26.90 17.55 -7.82
CA GLU A 66 -27.72 18.36 -8.74
C GLU A 66 -26.86 19.32 -9.60
N THR A 67 -25.72 19.77 -9.05
CA THR A 67 -24.81 20.71 -9.71
C THR A 67 -23.47 20.09 -10.11
N GLY A 68 -23.45 18.76 -10.21
CA GLY A 68 -22.25 17.99 -10.54
C GLY A 68 -21.63 18.41 -11.87
N LYS A 69 -20.30 18.32 -11.97
CA LYS A 69 -19.54 18.66 -13.18
C LYS A 69 -18.70 17.48 -13.63
N PRO A 70 -18.45 17.31 -14.93
CA PRO A 70 -17.50 16.31 -15.40
C PRO A 70 -16.12 16.52 -14.79
N LEU A 71 -15.43 15.42 -14.49
CA LEU A 71 -14.02 15.43 -14.10
C LEU A 71 -13.22 16.24 -15.13
N GLU A 72 -12.48 17.25 -14.66
CA GLU A 72 -11.71 18.10 -15.56
C GLU A 72 -10.53 17.33 -16.15
N THR A 73 -10.35 17.38 -17.47
CA THR A 73 -9.17 16.79 -18.14
C THR A 73 -7.99 17.75 -18.04
N VAL A 74 -7.10 17.55 -17.05
CA VAL A 74 -5.93 18.40 -16.82
C VAL A 74 -4.66 17.56 -16.60
N GLY A 75 -3.75 17.60 -17.57
CA GLY A 75 -2.51 16.81 -17.50
C GLY A 75 -2.82 15.31 -17.54
N PRO A 76 -2.37 14.51 -16.57
CA PRO A 76 -2.70 13.08 -16.49
C PRO A 76 -4.05 12.80 -15.82
N GLN A 77 -4.74 13.82 -15.28
CA GLN A 77 -6.09 13.64 -14.77
C GLN A 77 -7.05 13.53 -15.95
N ASP A 78 -7.77 12.42 -16.03
CA ASP A 78 -8.72 12.14 -17.09
C ASP A 78 -9.67 10.99 -16.68
N PHE A 79 -10.79 10.87 -17.41
CA PHE A 79 -11.67 9.72 -17.38
C PHE A 79 -11.76 9.13 -18.79
N ALA A 80 -11.44 7.85 -18.94
CA ALA A 80 -11.38 7.19 -20.23
C ALA A 80 -12.04 5.81 -20.19
N CYS A 81 -12.69 5.46 -21.29
CA CYS A 81 -13.33 4.16 -21.47
C CYS A 81 -12.74 3.40 -22.66
N THR A 82 -12.74 2.09 -22.53
CA THR A 82 -12.60 1.10 -23.60
C THR A 82 -13.97 0.49 -23.89
N GLU A 83 -14.05 -0.52 -24.76
CA GLU A 83 -15.33 -1.18 -25.10
C GLU A 83 -16.06 -1.80 -23.89
N ASN A 84 -15.34 -2.19 -22.82
CA ASN A 84 -15.90 -2.94 -21.69
C ASN A 84 -15.46 -2.44 -20.30
N GLU A 85 -14.55 -1.48 -20.22
CA GLU A 85 -13.97 -1.01 -18.96
C GLU A 85 -13.76 0.51 -19.01
N CYS A 86 -13.91 1.17 -17.87
CA CYS A 86 -13.57 2.60 -17.74
C CYS A 86 -12.60 2.79 -16.58
N SER A 87 -11.81 3.85 -16.64
CA SER A 87 -10.88 4.22 -15.58
C SER A 87 -10.77 5.74 -15.44
N SER A 88 -10.40 6.19 -14.25
CA SER A 88 -10.00 7.58 -14.03
C SER A 88 -8.79 7.70 -13.13
N LEU A 89 -8.10 8.82 -13.30
CA LEU A 89 -7.05 9.31 -12.43
C LEU A 89 -7.37 10.77 -12.10
N ALA A 90 -7.26 11.19 -10.84
CA ALA A 90 -7.45 12.59 -10.46
C ALA A 90 -6.40 13.08 -9.47
N TYR A 91 -6.15 14.40 -9.43
CA TYR A 91 -5.34 15.00 -8.36
C TYR A 91 -6.05 14.93 -7.01
N GLY A 92 -7.37 14.98 -7.04
CA GLY A 92 -8.28 14.79 -5.92
C GLY A 92 -9.68 14.61 -6.47
N TYR A 93 -10.48 13.83 -5.77
CA TYR A 93 -11.86 13.60 -6.14
C TYR A 93 -12.81 14.37 -5.21
N ALA A 94 -13.96 14.80 -5.74
CA ALA A 94 -15.08 15.25 -4.93
C ALA A 94 -15.63 14.10 -4.05
N PRO A 95 -16.42 14.39 -2.99
CA PRO A 95 -16.93 13.33 -2.11
C PRO A 95 -17.96 12.41 -2.79
N TYR A 96 -18.73 12.91 -3.76
CA TYR A 96 -19.77 12.16 -4.46
C TYR A 96 -19.52 12.11 -5.96
N HIS A 97 -19.99 11.03 -6.58
CA HIS A 97 -19.76 10.77 -8.00
C HIS A 97 -21.00 10.18 -8.66
N LYS A 98 -21.09 10.38 -9.97
CA LYS A 98 -22.06 9.71 -10.84
C LYS A 98 -21.41 9.38 -12.18
N LEU A 99 -21.66 8.18 -12.72
CA LEU A 99 -21.25 7.81 -14.06
C LEU A 99 -22.35 8.14 -15.06
N ILE A 100 -21.94 8.65 -16.22
CA ILE A 100 -22.77 8.78 -17.41
C ILE A 100 -22.02 8.06 -18.53
N ILE A 101 -22.51 6.91 -18.96
CA ILE A 101 -21.83 6.07 -19.96
C ILE A 101 -22.65 6.05 -21.24
N GLU A 102 -21.99 6.30 -22.36
CA GLU A 102 -22.53 6.24 -23.70
C GLU A 102 -22.26 4.86 -24.27
N PHE A 103 -23.30 4.04 -24.39
CA PHE A 103 -23.26 2.78 -25.11
C PHE A 103 -23.68 2.99 -26.57
N GLU A 104 -23.43 2.00 -27.43
CA GLU A 104 -23.83 2.05 -28.84
C GLU A 104 -25.36 2.23 -29.03
N ASP A 105 -26.16 1.73 -28.08
CA ASP A 105 -27.62 1.81 -28.13
C ASP A 105 -28.17 3.10 -27.49
N GLN A 106 -27.75 3.41 -26.27
CA GLN A 106 -28.22 4.55 -25.50
C GLN A 106 -27.25 4.97 -24.39
N THR A 107 -27.41 6.19 -23.90
CA THR A 107 -26.71 6.68 -22.70
C THR A 107 -27.42 6.21 -21.44
N ARG A 108 -26.66 5.73 -20.45
CA ARG A 108 -27.17 5.33 -19.13
C ARG A 108 -26.45 6.08 -18.02
N GLU A 109 -27.19 6.42 -16.98
CA GLU A 109 -26.65 7.07 -15.78
C GLU A 109 -26.64 6.11 -14.59
N SER A 110 -25.69 6.31 -13.67
CA SER A 110 -25.62 5.54 -12.43
C SER A 110 -26.39 6.16 -11.27
N ASN A 111 -26.57 5.36 -10.21
CA ASN A 111 -26.72 5.85 -8.85
C ASN A 111 -25.56 6.78 -8.44
N ILE A 112 -25.78 7.58 -7.40
CA ILE A 112 -24.73 8.42 -6.81
C ILE A 112 -23.93 7.57 -5.83
N PHE A 113 -22.61 7.56 -5.98
CA PHE A 113 -21.71 6.74 -5.16
C PHE A 113 -20.58 7.57 -4.53
N THR A 114 -19.94 6.97 -3.54
CA THR A 114 -18.77 7.54 -2.86
C THR A 114 -17.58 6.60 -3.04
N LYS A 115 -16.38 7.14 -2.88
CA LYS A 115 -15.13 6.38 -2.95
C LYS A 115 -14.50 6.28 -1.57
N GLN A 116 -14.20 5.06 -1.14
CA GLN A 116 -13.58 4.81 0.18
C GLN A 116 -12.07 4.56 0.07
N ALA A 117 -11.60 3.86 -0.97
CA ALA A 117 -10.18 3.57 -1.17
C ALA A 117 -9.44 4.67 -1.97
N SER A 118 -8.10 4.74 -1.88
CA SER A 118 -7.30 5.65 -2.72
C SER A 118 -7.25 5.18 -4.17
N GLU A 119 -7.06 3.88 -4.36
CA GLU A 119 -7.23 3.14 -5.61
C GLU A 119 -8.48 2.28 -5.42
N ALA A 120 -9.57 2.65 -6.07
CA ALA A 120 -10.87 2.01 -5.87
C ALA A 120 -11.30 1.24 -7.11
N SER A 121 -11.80 0.02 -6.90
CA SER A 121 -12.39 -0.79 -7.97
C SER A 121 -13.90 -0.84 -7.77
N PHE A 122 -14.65 -0.70 -8.85
CA PHE A 122 -16.10 -0.67 -8.87
C PHE A 122 -16.63 -1.72 -9.83
N SER A 123 -17.71 -2.39 -9.41
CA SER A 123 -18.53 -3.22 -10.29
C SER A 123 -19.73 -2.38 -10.71
N VAL A 124 -19.98 -2.33 -12.02
CA VAL A 124 -21.04 -1.55 -12.64
C VAL A 124 -22.03 -2.52 -13.28
N THR A 125 -23.19 -2.66 -12.67
CA THR A 125 -24.27 -3.50 -13.21
C THR A 125 -25.06 -2.70 -14.25
N VAL A 126 -25.12 -3.22 -15.48
CA VAL A 126 -25.81 -2.61 -16.63
C VAL A 126 -27.19 -3.23 -16.78
N SER A 127 -28.21 -2.39 -16.63
CA SER A 127 -29.62 -2.74 -16.85
C SER A 127 -30.17 -2.06 -18.10
N GLU A 128 -31.42 -2.38 -18.49
CA GLU A 128 -32.08 -1.70 -19.61
C GLU A 128 -32.19 -0.18 -19.40
N THR A 129 -32.36 0.29 -18.16
CA THR A 129 -32.70 1.69 -17.86
C THR A 129 -31.59 2.50 -17.22
N GLY A 130 -30.54 1.87 -16.71
CA GLY A 130 -29.51 2.57 -15.94
C GLY A 130 -28.35 1.70 -15.50
N LEU A 131 -27.49 2.29 -14.68
CA LEU A 131 -26.32 1.65 -14.10
C LEU A 131 -26.46 1.60 -12.57
N GLU A 132 -26.04 0.50 -11.96
CA GLU A 132 -25.83 0.45 -10.51
C GLU A 132 -24.34 0.26 -10.25
N VAL A 133 -23.74 1.22 -9.55
CA VAL A 133 -22.31 1.24 -9.23
C VAL A 133 -22.12 0.88 -7.77
N GLU A 134 -21.37 -0.20 -7.54
CA GLU A 134 -20.97 -0.62 -6.21
C GLU A 134 -19.44 -0.66 -6.11
N GLU A 135 -18.87 -0.05 -5.07
CA GLU A 135 -17.45 -0.21 -4.79
C GLU A 135 -17.20 -1.67 -4.42
N VAL A 136 -16.42 -2.37 -5.25
CA VAL A 136 -15.92 -3.69 -4.91
C VAL A 136 -15.01 -3.46 -3.72
N ARG A 137 -15.53 -3.81 -2.54
CA ARG A 137 -14.74 -3.78 -1.32
C ARG A 137 -13.68 -4.85 -1.42
N GLY A 138 -12.57 -4.53 -2.09
CA GLY A 138 -11.30 -5.21 -1.93
C GLY A 138 -10.87 -5.01 -0.48
N GLY A 139 -11.39 -5.83 0.43
CA GLY A 139 -11.21 -5.79 1.88
C GLY A 139 -10.71 -4.45 2.40
N ALA A 140 -11.64 -3.53 2.63
CA ALA A 140 -11.38 -2.18 3.11
C ALA A 140 -10.23 -2.16 4.13
N GLY A 141 -9.21 -1.36 3.79
CA GLY A 141 -8.44 -0.53 4.70
C GLY A 141 -8.38 -0.97 6.15
N SER A 142 -7.32 -1.68 6.49
CA SER A 142 -6.63 -1.37 7.73
C SER A 142 -5.18 -1.20 7.34
N CYS A 143 -4.74 0.05 7.15
CA CYS A 143 -3.31 0.35 6.98
C CYS A 143 -2.47 -0.18 8.16
N CYS A 144 -3.13 -0.60 9.23
CA CYS A 144 -2.57 -1.26 10.39
C CYS A 144 -2.75 -2.79 10.43
N SER A 145 -3.66 -3.41 9.66
CA SER A 145 -3.85 -4.86 9.66
C SER A 145 -2.68 -5.55 8.96
N GLY A 146 -2.23 -5.03 7.82
CA GLY A 146 -1.02 -5.53 7.16
C GLY A 146 0.21 -5.40 8.06
N LEU A 147 0.37 -4.25 8.73
CA LEU A 147 1.48 -4.01 9.64
C LEU A 147 1.45 -4.94 10.85
N LEU A 148 0.30 -5.02 11.54
CA LEU A 148 0.12 -5.89 12.69
C LEU A 148 0.34 -7.36 12.30
N PHE A 149 -0.18 -7.78 11.14
CA PHE A 149 -0.01 -9.13 10.61
C PHE A 149 1.46 -9.45 10.33
N THR A 150 2.17 -8.57 9.63
CA THR A 150 3.61 -8.70 9.37
C THR A 150 4.40 -8.77 10.69
N LEU A 151 4.15 -7.84 11.63
CA LEU A 151 4.84 -7.84 12.92
C LEU A 151 4.61 -9.14 13.71
N VAL A 152 3.40 -9.69 13.68
CA VAL A 152 3.09 -10.96 14.34
C VAL A 152 3.84 -12.11 13.68
N ILE A 153 3.77 -12.24 12.35
CA ILE A 153 4.46 -13.31 11.61
C ILE A 153 5.97 -13.24 11.84
N GLU A 154 6.58 -12.07 11.68
CA GLU A 154 8.03 -11.91 11.80
C GLU A 154 8.50 -12.19 13.22
N THR A 155 7.74 -11.75 14.23
CA THR A 155 8.05 -12.05 15.63
C THR A 155 7.93 -13.55 15.92
N LEU A 156 6.94 -14.24 15.35
CA LEU A 156 6.78 -15.69 15.49
C LEU A 156 7.93 -16.44 14.82
N VAL A 157 8.28 -16.08 13.58
CA VAL A 157 9.41 -16.65 12.83
C VAL A 157 10.72 -16.41 13.58
N ALA A 158 10.94 -15.20 14.09
CA ALA A 158 12.11 -14.88 14.88
C ALA A 158 12.19 -15.69 16.17
N SER A 159 11.08 -15.81 16.89
CA SER A 159 11.00 -16.59 18.12
C SER A 159 11.36 -18.06 17.86
N ALA A 160 10.78 -18.64 16.79
CA ALA A 160 11.08 -20.01 16.37
C ALA A 160 12.55 -20.18 15.98
N TYR A 161 13.09 -19.29 15.16
CA TYR A 161 14.49 -19.32 14.71
C TYR A 161 15.47 -19.20 15.88
N LEU A 162 15.29 -18.19 16.75
CA LEU A 162 16.15 -18.00 17.92
C LEU A 162 16.07 -19.21 18.88
N SER A 163 14.90 -19.82 19.03
CA SER A 163 14.73 -21.03 19.85
C SER A 163 15.43 -22.24 19.22
N LEU A 164 15.27 -22.46 17.91
CA LEU A 164 15.84 -23.58 17.18
C LEU A 164 17.37 -23.57 17.21
N PHE A 165 17.97 -22.40 17.01
CA PHE A 165 19.43 -22.22 17.01
C PHE A 165 20.00 -21.89 18.40
N ARG A 166 19.18 -21.92 19.46
CA ARG A 166 19.55 -21.62 20.86
C ARG A 166 20.26 -20.27 21.01
N LEU A 167 19.77 -19.26 20.32
CA LEU A 167 20.32 -17.90 20.29
C LEU A 167 19.67 -17.01 21.38
N PRO A 168 20.31 -15.89 21.77
CA PRO A 168 19.80 -15.02 22.82
C PRO A 168 18.44 -14.39 22.47
N ARG A 169 17.40 -14.72 23.24
CA ARG A 169 16.03 -14.17 23.06
C ARG A 169 15.92 -12.67 23.30
N ALA A 170 16.93 -12.04 23.91
CA ALA A 170 17.00 -10.59 24.05
C ALA A 170 16.96 -9.85 22.69
N MET A 171 17.23 -10.55 21.58
CA MET A 171 17.14 -10.01 20.22
C MET A 171 15.71 -9.94 19.69
N LEU A 172 14.75 -10.63 20.29
CA LEU A 172 13.37 -10.68 19.79
C LEU A 172 12.72 -9.29 19.76
N GLY A 173 13.04 -8.41 20.71
CA GLY A 173 12.50 -7.04 20.74
C GLY A 173 13.00 -6.13 19.61
N TRP A 174 14.10 -6.49 18.95
CA TRP A 174 14.65 -5.69 17.84
C TRP A 174 14.00 -5.99 16.50
N VAL A 175 13.36 -7.16 16.36
CA VAL A 175 12.64 -7.56 15.16
C VAL A 175 11.47 -6.62 14.85
N PRO A 176 10.46 -6.47 15.74
CA PRO A 176 9.33 -5.58 15.42
C PRO A 176 9.78 -4.12 15.27
N LEU A 177 10.86 -3.71 15.93
CA LEU A 177 11.42 -2.38 15.78
C LEU A 177 12.08 -2.17 14.41
N SER A 178 12.81 -3.16 13.90
CA SER A 178 13.41 -3.06 12.55
C SER A 178 12.33 -3.03 11.48
N SER A 179 11.30 -3.88 11.61
CA SER A 179 10.16 -3.94 10.69
C SER A 179 9.35 -2.64 10.69
N LEU A 180 9.14 -2.04 11.87
CA LEU A 180 8.45 -0.75 11.99
C LEU A 180 9.19 0.39 11.26
N LEU A 181 10.50 0.26 11.08
CA LEU A 181 11.33 1.24 10.38
C LEU A 181 11.49 0.93 8.87
N SER A 182 11.52 -0.34 8.48
CA SER A 182 11.65 -0.77 7.08
C SER A 182 10.32 -0.61 6.31
N LEU A 183 9.20 -1.02 6.91
CA LEU A 183 7.90 -1.10 6.25
C LEU A 183 7.38 0.24 5.72
N PRO A 184 7.48 1.39 6.42
CA PRO A 184 7.07 2.67 5.86
C PRO A 184 7.85 3.04 4.60
N VAL A 185 9.13 2.67 4.51
CA VAL A 185 9.93 2.91 3.29
C VAL A 185 9.45 1.97 2.18
N VAL A 186 9.24 0.69 2.49
CA VAL A 186 8.71 -0.31 1.55
C VAL A 186 7.37 0.12 0.96
N TRP A 187 6.44 0.64 1.78
CA TRP A 187 5.09 0.98 1.33
C TRP A 187 4.95 2.39 0.75
N LEU A 188 5.73 3.37 1.22
CA LEU A 188 5.56 4.76 0.80
C LEU A 188 6.58 5.19 -0.26
N VAL A 189 7.73 4.53 -0.37
CA VAL A 189 8.80 4.93 -1.30
C VAL A 189 8.82 4.06 -2.55
N PHE A 190 8.82 2.73 -2.40
CA PHE A 190 9.01 1.83 -3.56
C PHE A 190 7.86 1.87 -4.57
N PRO A 191 6.57 1.93 -4.18
CA PRO A 191 5.47 2.06 -5.14
C PRO A 191 5.50 3.37 -5.95
N GLN A 192 6.23 4.38 -5.50
CA GLN A 192 6.38 5.67 -6.20
C GLN A 192 7.45 5.63 -7.29
N LEU A 193 8.22 4.54 -7.40
CA LEU A 193 9.25 4.39 -8.41
C LEU A 193 8.60 4.00 -9.75
N PRO A 194 9.01 4.61 -10.89
CA PRO A 194 8.47 4.32 -12.22
C PRO A 194 9.05 3.00 -12.76
N LEU A 195 8.80 1.90 -12.05
CA LEU A 195 9.34 0.57 -12.31
C LEU A 195 8.18 -0.42 -12.52
N SER A 196 8.45 -1.52 -13.22
CA SER A 196 7.47 -2.60 -13.33
C SER A 196 7.17 -3.21 -11.97
N ALA A 197 5.94 -3.69 -11.76
CA ALA A 197 5.50 -4.25 -10.48
C ALA A 197 6.47 -5.30 -9.92
N GLY A 198 6.94 -6.23 -10.77
CA GLY A 198 7.90 -7.25 -10.38
C GLY A 198 9.25 -6.69 -9.93
N LEU A 199 9.73 -5.62 -10.56
CA LEU A 199 10.98 -4.96 -10.19
C LEU A 199 10.82 -4.13 -8.90
N THR A 200 9.68 -3.46 -8.72
CA THR A 200 9.32 -2.75 -7.49
C THR A 200 9.34 -3.70 -6.30
N VAL A 201 8.66 -4.85 -6.42
CA VAL A 201 8.66 -5.90 -5.39
C VAL A 201 10.08 -6.41 -5.13
N ALA A 202 10.82 -6.77 -6.18
CA ALA A 202 12.18 -7.31 -6.00
C ALA A 202 13.09 -6.33 -5.25
N LEU A 203 13.03 -5.04 -5.58
CA LEU A 203 13.83 -4.01 -4.93
C LEU A 203 13.36 -3.70 -3.50
N SER A 204 12.05 -3.66 -3.26
CA SER A 204 11.49 -3.37 -1.93
C SER A 204 11.80 -4.50 -0.94
N GLU A 205 11.67 -5.75 -1.36
CA GLU A 205 12.01 -6.93 -0.56
C GLU A 205 13.52 -6.99 -0.28
N THR A 206 14.35 -6.71 -1.30
CA THR A 206 15.81 -6.64 -1.13
C THR A 206 16.19 -5.55 -0.13
N PHE A 207 15.55 -4.39 -0.22
CA PHE A 207 15.76 -3.30 0.74
C PHE A 207 15.38 -3.73 2.15
N ALA A 208 14.19 -4.29 2.37
CA ALA A 208 13.72 -4.69 3.69
C ALA A 208 14.70 -5.68 4.35
N VAL A 209 15.11 -6.72 3.62
CA VAL A 209 16.06 -7.73 4.10
C VAL A 209 17.39 -7.10 4.49
N LEU A 210 17.96 -6.25 3.63
CA LEU A 210 19.28 -5.64 3.87
C LEU A 210 19.23 -4.61 5.01
N PHE A 211 18.20 -3.78 5.04
CA PHE A 211 17.99 -2.74 6.04
C PHE A 211 17.79 -3.34 7.43
N GLU A 212 16.93 -4.33 7.56
CA GLU A 212 16.68 -5.04 8.83
C GLU A 212 17.90 -5.82 9.29
N THR A 213 18.59 -6.50 8.36
CA THR A 213 19.87 -7.16 8.66
C THR A 213 20.86 -6.16 9.25
N GLY A 214 21.00 -4.99 8.62
CA GLY A 214 21.88 -3.92 9.09
C GLY A 214 21.52 -3.44 10.49
N LEU A 215 20.26 -3.05 10.71
CA LEU A 215 19.78 -2.55 12.00
C LEU A 215 19.95 -3.56 13.13
N ILE A 216 19.51 -4.80 12.93
CA ILE A 216 19.63 -5.85 13.94
C ILE A 216 21.11 -6.14 14.19
N TYR A 217 21.94 -6.23 13.14
CA TYR A 217 23.36 -6.54 13.29
C TYR A 217 24.13 -5.46 14.04
N LEU A 218 23.81 -4.17 13.88
CA LEU A 218 24.46 -3.09 14.62
C LEU A 218 24.37 -3.28 16.14
N VAL A 219 23.24 -3.80 16.62
CA VAL A 219 23.00 -4.10 18.03
C VAL A 219 23.49 -5.51 18.40
N ALA A 220 23.32 -6.48 17.50
CA ALA A 220 23.61 -7.88 17.74
C ALA A 220 25.06 -8.30 17.48
N ARG A 221 25.90 -7.46 16.86
CA ARG A 221 27.28 -7.81 16.40
C ARG A 221 28.22 -8.37 17.48
N ARG A 222 27.92 -8.14 18.76
CA ARG A 222 28.69 -8.71 19.89
C ARG A 222 28.12 -10.03 20.42
N LEU A 223 26.91 -10.39 20.00
CA LEU A 223 26.15 -11.55 20.45
C LEU A 223 26.00 -12.60 19.36
N LEU A 224 25.85 -12.18 18.11
CA LEU A 224 25.52 -13.02 16.97
C LEU A 224 26.42 -12.70 15.76
N PRO A 225 26.91 -13.73 15.04
CA PRO A 225 27.59 -13.52 13.77
C PRO A 225 26.60 -13.06 12.70
N LEU A 226 27.08 -12.28 11.73
CA LEU A 226 26.27 -11.71 10.64
C LEU A 226 25.40 -12.75 9.93
N LYS A 227 25.93 -13.96 9.71
CA LYS A 227 25.20 -15.06 9.06
C LYS A 227 23.85 -15.36 9.72
N HIS A 228 23.76 -15.31 11.05
CA HIS A 228 22.52 -15.62 11.75
C HIS A 228 21.52 -14.47 11.65
N VAL A 229 22.00 -13.22 11.65
CA VAL A 229 21.16 -12.04 11.50
C VAL A 229 20.62 -11.93 10.07
N ALA A 230 21.47 -12.15 9.07
CA ALA A 230 21.07 -12.14 7.66
C ALA A 230 20.06 -13.26 7.36
N ALA A 231 20.32 -14.48 7.83
CA ALA A 231 19.39 -15.60 7.65
C ALA A 231 18.05 -15.36 8.38
N LEU A 232 18.07 -14.74 9.56
CA LEU A 232 16.86 -14.37 10.29
C LEU A 232 16.05 -13.34 9.50
N SER A 233 16.67 -12.25 9.04
CA SER A 233 16.01 -11.20 8.24
C SER A 233 15.39 -11.78 6.96
N LEU A 234 16.16 -12.58 6.21
CA LEU A 234 15.69 -13.21 4.98
C LEU A 234 14.48 -14.12 5.24
N LEU A 235 14.51 -14.91 6.33
CA LEU A 235 13.43 -15.83 6.66
C LEU A 235 12.16 -15.10 7.08
N MET A 236 12.28 -14.04 7.89
CA MET A 236 11.15 -13.23 8.33
C MET A 236 10.44 -12.57 7.15
N ASN A 237 11.18 -11.81 6.35
CA ASN A 237 10.65 -11.13 5.17
C ASN A 237 10.10 -12.14 4.15
N GLY A 238 10.85 -13.21 3.87
CA GLY A 238 10.42 -14.24 2.91
C GLY A 238 9.13 -14.95 3.32
N VAL A 239 8.97 -15.28 4.62
CA VAL A 239 7.73 -15.90 5.10
C VAL A 239 6.57 -14.90 5.05
N SER A 240 6.76 -13.66 5.52
CA SER A 240 5.74 -12.60 5.45
C SER A 240 5.28 -12.33 4.01
N PHE A 241 6.22 -12.25 3.07
CA PHE A 241 5.96 -12.08 1.65
C PHE A 241 5.10 -13.24 1.10
N LEU A 242 5.46 -14.49 1.39
CA LEU A 242 4.70 -15.66 0.94
C LEU A 242 3.27 -15.68 1.52
N PHE A 243 3.09 -15.30 2.78
CA PHE A 243 1.75 -15.16 3.36
C PHE A 243 0.96 -14.02 2.70
N GLY A 244 1.61 -12.89 2.42
CA GLY A 244 1.01 -11.78 1.67
C GLY A 244 0.53 -12.22 0.28
N LEU A 245 1.37 -12.96 -0.45
CA LEU A 245 1.04 -13.51 -1.77
C LEU A 245 -0.13 -14.51 -1.69
N ALA A 246 -0.14 -15.40 -0.69
CA ALA A 246 -1.23 -16.36 -0.49
C ALA A 246 -2.56 -15.66 -0.18
N LEU A 247 -2.54 -14.61 0.65
CA LEU A 247 -3.73 -13.81 0.93
C LEU A 247 -4.20 -13.02 -0.28
N ALA A 248 -3.28 -12.48 -1.08
CA ALA A 248 -3.62 -11.78 -2.32
C ALA A 248 -4.29 -12.72 -3.33
N THR A 249 -3.76 -13.93 -3.51
CA THR A 249 -4.33 -14.93 -4.43
C THR A 249 -5.69 -15.48 -3.96
N LEU A 250 -5.91 -15.64 -2.65
CA LEU A 250 -7.19 -16.05 -2.08
C LEU A 250 -8.31 -15.01 -2.21
N ARG A 251 -7.99 -13.73 -2.44
CA ARG A 251 -8.98 -12.67 -2.67
C ARG A 251 -9.44 -12.57 -4.13
N VAL A 252 -8.76 -13.26 -5.05
CA VAL A 252 -9.05 -13.28 -6.49
C VAL A 252 -9.89 -14.53 -6.87
N LEU A 253 -10.15 -15.42 -5.90
CA LEU A 253 -11.07 -16.56 -5.99
C LEU A 253 -12.36 -16.26 -5.22
#